data_AF-A0A915D9K0-F1
#
_entry.id   AF-A0A915D9K0-F1
#
_cell.length_a   1.000
_cell.length_b   1.000
_cell.length_c   1.000
_cell.angle_alpha   90.00
_cell.angle_beta   90.00
_cell.angle_gamma   90.00
#
_symmetry.space_group_name_H-M   'P 1'
#
loop_
_entity.id
_entity.type
_entity.pdbx_description
1 polymer ?
#
loop_
_entity_poly.entity_id
_entity_poly.type
_entity_poly.pdbx_seq_one_letter_code
_entity_poly.pdbx_strand_id
1 'polypeptide(L)'
;MLIVDSFPWMRFFFPAYYRYLNHGSELQKFFQEQIDEHNARLDGIRAEKTNNFIDAYLVRIKEQNNGAAISPAQRFTLAVDTGDLWTGGMETVVTTLTWAVLYLIHYPEVQAKLQRELDEQLADKPFSMNDRSRLPYMCATIDELQRIVNVLPWHIPHANTKQVSLL
;
A
#
# COMPACT_ATOMS: atom_id res chain seq x y z
N MET A 1 14.77 2.96 8.91
CA MET A 1 14.76 3.07 10.39
C MET A 1 15.47 4.38 10.69
N LEU A 2 14.83 5.52 10.41
CA LEU A 2 15.51 6.79 10.07
C LEU A 2 16.59 7.24 11.07
N ILE A 3 16.37 6.91 12.35
CA ILE A 3 17.30 7.15 13.46
C ILE A 3 18.60 6.33 13.31
N VAL A 4 18.49 5.03 13.01
CA VAL A 4 19.66 4.16 12.74
C VAL A 4 20.34 4.55 11.44
N ASP A 5 19.57 4.97 10.43
CA ASP A 5 20.11 5.43 9.14
C ASP A 5 20.96 6.71 9.33
N SER A 6 20.53 7.60 10.24
CA SER A 6 21.28 8.82 10.61
C SER A 6 22.46 8.55 11.54
N PHE A 7 22.33 7.56 12.44
CA PHE A 7 23.36 7.22 13.42
C PHE A 7 23.53 5.69 13.53
N PRO A 8 24.38 5.08 12.70
CA PRO A 8 24.48 3.63 12.57
C PRO A 8 24.82 2.88 13.87
N TRP A 9 25.52 3.52 14.81
CA TRP A 9 25.88 2.92 16.10
C TRP A 9 24.65 2.63 16.98
N MET A 10 23.52 3.31 16.76
CA MET A 10 22.31 3.09 17.53
C MET A 10 21.67 1.70 17.31
N ARG A 11 22.01 1.01 16.21
CA ARG A 11 21.50 -0.34 15.93
C ARG A 11 21.77 -1.35 17.07
N PHE A 12 22.87 -1.15 17.82
CA PHE A 12 23.24 -2.03 18.93
C PHE A 12 22.37 -1.85 20.17
N PHE A 13 21.66 -0.73 20.29
CA PHE A 13 20.84 -0.39 21.45
C PHE A 13 19.33 -0.56 21.20
N PHE A 14 18.91 -0.72 19.93
CA PHE A 14 17.50 -0.86 19.57
C PHE A 14 17.17 -2.26 19.06
N PRO A 15 16.66 -3.17 19.93
CA PRO A 15 16.16 -4.48 19.51
C PRO A 15 15.10 -4.42 18.40
N ALA A 16 14.37 -3.30 18.32
CA ALA A 16 13.38 -3.06 17.26
C ALA A 16 14.00 -3.06 15.85
N TYR A 17 15.28 -2.68 15.70
CA TYR A 17 15.97 -2.71 14.42
C TYR A 17 16.12 -4.14 13.90
N TYR A 18 16.58 -5.05 14.75
CA TYR A 18 16.71 -6.46 14.38
C TYR A 18 15.35 -7.12 14.12
N ARG A 19 14.31 -6.78 14.90
CA ARG A 19 12.95 -7.25 14.62
C ARG A 19 12.45 -6.77 13.25
N TYR A 20 12.68 -5.50 12.91
CA TYR A 20 12.32 -4.94 11.61
C TYR A 20 12.98 -5.71 10.45
N LEU A 21 14.29 -5.98 10.56
CA LEU A 21 15.01 -6.76 9.54
C LEU A 21 14.47 -8.19 9.41
N ASN A 22 14.22 -8.85 10.55
CA ASN A 22 13.69 -10.22 10.55
C ASN A 22 12.29 -10.26 9.93
N HIS A 23 11.39 -9.34 10.31
CA HIS A 23 10.05 -9.27 9.72
C HIS A 23 10.10 -8.97 8.22
N GLY A 24 11.01 -8.11 7.76
CA GLY A 24 11.22 -7.87 6.33
C GLY A 24 11.64 -9.13 5.59
N SER A 25 12.56 -9.91 6.16
CA SER A 25 12.97 -11.20 5.59
C SER A 25 11.84 -12.22 5.53
N GLU A 26 11.04 -12.33 6.60
CA GLU A 26 9.88 -13.24 6.64
C GLU A 26 8.81 -12.82 5.62
N LEU A 27 8.51 -11.53 5.52
CA LEU A 27 7.57 -11.00 4.52
C LEU A 27 8.03 -11.31 3.09
N GLN A 28 9.33 -11.13 2.84
CA GLN A 28 9.90 -11.43 1.53
C GLN A 28 9.83 -12.93 1.22
N LYS A 29 10.07 -13.79 2.20
CA LYS A 29 9.93 -15.25 2.05
C LYS A 29 8.48 -15.65 1.76
N PHE A 30 7.52 -15.06 2.48
CA PHE A 30 6.10 -15.26 2.22
C PHE A 30 5.72 -14.94 0.77
N PHE A 31 6.12 -13.78 0.23
CA PHE A 31 5.80 -13.44 -1.16
C PHE A 31 6.52 -14.31 -2.19
N GLN A 32 7.72 -14.79 -1.88
CA GLN A 32 8.41 -15.78 -2.71
C GLN A 32 7.62 -17.09 -2.81
N GLU A 33 7.04 -17.58 -1.71
CA GLU A 33 6.18 -18.77 -1.70
C GLU A 33 4.90 -18.54 -2.52
N GLN A 34 4.27 -17.36 -2.38
CA GLN A 34 3.10 -16.97 -3.18
C GLN A 34 3.43 -16.91 -4.69
N ILE A 35 4.61 -16.39 -5.05
CA ILE A 35 5.05 -16.35 -6.45
C ILE A 35 5.21 -17.76 -7.02
N ASP A 36 5.73 -18.71 -6.23
CA ASP A 36 5.90 -20.09 -6.68
C ASP A 36 4.54 -20.77 -6.95
N GLU A 37 3.57 -20.57 -6.06
CA GLU A 37 2.19 -21.05 -6.24
C GLU A 37 1.55 -20.46 -7.50
N HIS A 38 1.70 -19.15 -7.70
CA HIS A 38 1.18 -18.46 -8.87
C HIS A 38 1.86 -18.92 -10.17
N ASN A 39 3.19 -19.08 -10.16
CA ASN A 39 3.92 -19.54 -11.33
C ASN A 39 3.55 -20.98 -11.73
N ALA A 40 3.40 -21.88 -10.75
CA ALA A 40 2.94 -23.24 -10.99
C ALA A 40 1.52 -23.31 -11.57
N ARG A 41 0.62 -22.42 -11.11
CA ARG A 41 -0.75 -22.32 -11.66
C ARG A 41 -0.76 -21.77 -13.10
N LEU A 42 0.15 -20.86 -13.43
CA LEU A 42 0.24 -20.28 -14.78
C LEU A 42 0.83 -21.24 -15.80
N ASP A 43 1.60 -22.26 -15.37
CA ASP A 43 2.09 -23.34 -16.22
C ASP A 43 0.92 -24.27 -16.64
N GLY A 44 0.02 -23.74 -17.49
CA GLY A 44 -1.19 -24.42 -17.96
C GLY A 44 -2.36 -23.49 -18.30
N ILE A 45 -2.31 -22.20 -17.94
CA ILE A 45 -3.39 -21.22 -18.13
C ILE A 45 -2.92 -20.09 -19.07
N ARG A 46 -3.75 -19.73 -20.06
CA ARG A 46 -3.46 -18.60 -20.97
C ARG A 46 -3.45 -17.25 -20.24
N ALA A 47 -2.54 -16.37 -20.66
CA ALA A 47 -2.34 -15.00 -20.19
C ALA A 47 -3.63 -14.14 -20.10
N GLU A 48 -4.64 -14.45 -20.89
CA GLU A 48 -5.91 -13.71 -20.98
C GLU A 48 -6.82 -13.84 -19.73
N LYS A 49 -6.39 -14.59 -18.70
CA LYS A 49 -7.16 -14.85 -17.46
C LYS A 49 -6.49 -14.33 -16.16
N THR A 50 -5.45 -13.51 -16.25
CA THR A 50 -4.75 -13.03 -15.05
C THR A 50 -5.55 -11.93 -14.35
N ASN A 51 -5.86 -12.11 -13.07
CA ASN A 51 -6.70 -11.17 -12.29
C ASN A 51 -5.94 -10.43 -11.17
N ASN A 52 -4.61 -10.57 -11.09
CA ASN A 52 -3.81 -9.95 -10.04
C ASN A 52 -2.41 -9.54 -10.54
N PHE A 53 -1.74 -8.71 -9.74
CA PHE A 53 -0.44 -8.13 -10.05
C PHE A 53 0.66 -9.18 -10.29
N ILE A 54 0.76 -10.19 -9.43
CA ILE A 54 1.77 -11.27 -9.55
C ILE A 54 1.63 -11.98 -10.90
N ASP A 55 0.40 -12.36 -11.25
CA ASP A 55 0.14 -13.07 -12.51
C ASP A 55 0.49 -12.23 -13.73
N ALA A 56 0.05 -10.97 -13.74
CA ALA A 56 0.32 -10.03 -14.83
C ALA A 56 1.84 -9.80 -15.00
N TYR A 57 2.57 -9.68 -13.89
CA TYR A 57 4.02 -9.53 -13.91
C TYR A 57 4.72 -10.79 -14.45
N LEU A 58 4.31 -11.97 -13.99
CA LEU A 58 4.87 -13.25 -14.44
C LEU A 58 4.67 -13.47 -15.94
N VAL A 59 3.47 -13.19 -16.47
CA VAL A 59 3.20 -13.22 -17.91
C VAL A 59 4.13 -12.27 -18.65
N ARG A 60 4.22 -11.01 -18.19
CA ARG A 60 5.03 -9.98 -18.84
C ARG A 60 6.52 -10.34 -18.88
N ILE A 61 7.07 -10.88 -17.79
CA ILE A 61 8.48 -11.29 -17.75
C ILE A 61 8.72 -12.53 -18.62
N LYS A 62 7.80 -13.51 -18.64
CA LYS A 62 7.92 -14.67 -19.54
C LYS A 62 7.95 -14.21 -21.00
N GLU A 63 7.12 -13.24 -21.40
CA GLU A 63 7.17 -12.64 -22.75
C GLU A 63 8.53 -11.97 -23.03
N GLN A 64 9.03 -11.16 -22.11
CA GLN A 64 10.34 -10.48 -22.26
C GLN A 64 11.51 -11.46 -22.34
N ASN A 65 11.41 -12.59 -21.64
CA ASN A 65 12.39 -13.67 -21.63
C ASN A 65 12.21 -14.64 -22.82
N ASN A 66 11.38 -14.32 -23.83
CA ASN A 66 11.07 -15.20 -24.96
C ASN A 66 10.59 -16.60 -24.54
N GLY A 67 9.78 -16.66 -23.49
CA GLY A 67 9.23 -17.89 -22.91
C GLY A 67 10.16 -18.60 -21.92
N ALA A 68 11.37 -18.09 -21.67
CA ALA A 68 12.24 -18.65 -20.64
C ALA A 68 11.72 -18.34 -19.23
N ALA A 69 12.04 -19.23 -18.29
CA ALA A 69 11.70 -19.06 -16.88
C ALA A 69 12.28 -17.77 -16.29
N ILE A 70 11.65 -17.26 -15.23
CA ILE A 70 12.12 -16.08 -14.52
C ILE A 70 13.45 -16.37 -13.81
N SER A 71 14.38 -15.41 -13.84
CA SER A 71 15.65 -15.51 -13.12
C SER A 71 15.45 -15.30 -11.60
N PRO A 72 16.40 -15.75 -10.75
CA PRO A 72 16.35 -15.49 -9.31
C PRO A 72 16.26 -13.99 -8.97
N ALA A 73 16.92 -13.13 -9.75
CA ALA A 73 16.85 -11.69 -9.58
C ALA A 73 15.45 -11.13 -9.90
N GLN A 74 14.86 -11.55 -11.03
CA GLN A 74 13.49 -11.15 -11.39
C GLN A 74 12.46 -11.64 -10.35
N ARG A 75 12.65 -12.86 -9.82
CA ARG A 75 11.81 -13.41 -8.74
C ARG A 75 11.96 -12.60 -7.44
N PHE A 76 13.18 -12.22 -7.08
CA PHE A 76 13.45 -11.37 -5.92
C PHE A 76 12.77 -10.00 -6.08
N THR A 77 12.93 -9.35 -7.24
CA THR A 77 12.28 -8.06 -7.54
C THR A 77 10.77 -8.16 -7.41
N LEU A 78 10.15 -9.19 -8.01
CA LEU A 78 8.69 -9.39 -7.88
C LEU A 78 8.25 -9.56 -6.42
N ALA A 79 9.03 -10.27 -5.60
CA ALA A 79 8.71 -10.45 -4.18
C ALA A 79 8.76 -9.12 -3.42
N VAL A 80 9.76 -8.28 -3.70
CA VAL A 80 9.90 -6.94 -3.10
C VAL A 80 8.76 -6.03 -3.57
N ASP A 81 8.52 -5.94 -4.88
CA ASP A 81 7.48 -5.08 -5.45
C ASP A 81 6.07 -5.46 -4.96
N THR A 82 5.80 -6.76 -4.84
CA THR A 82 4.53 -7.25 -4.29
C THR A 82 4.38 -6.90 -2.82
N GLY A 83 5.48 -7.04 -2.05
CA GLY A 83 5.51 -6.64 -0.65
C GLY A 83 5.27 -5.15 -0.45
N ASP A 84 5.91 -4.31 -1.26
CA ASP A 84 5.72 -2.85 -1.24
C ASP A 84 4.28 -2.47 -1.58
N LEU A 85 3.69 -3.08 -2.61
CA LEU A 85 2.30 -2.84 -2.99
C LEU A 85 1.33 -3.24 -1.85
N TRP A 86 1.57 -4.39 -1.22
CA TRP A 86 0.73 -4.90 -0.14
C TRP A 86 0.86 -4.06 1.13
N THR A 87 2.08 -3.84 1.64
CA THR A 87 2.30 -3.04 2.85
C THR A 87 1.90 -1.59 2.64
N GLY A 88 2.27 -0.99 1.51
CA GLY A 88 1.90 0.37 1.17
C GLY A 88 0.38 0.56 1.07
N GLY A 89 -0.34 -0.40 0.50
CA GLY A 89 -1.81 -0.34 0.40
C GLY A 89 -2.54 -0.67 1.69
N MET A 90 -2.02 -1.60 2.50
CA MET A 90 -2.71 -2.09 3.69
C MET A 90 -2.52 -1.19 4.90
N GLU A 91 -1.27 -0.93 5.30
CA GLU A 91 -0.97 -0.20 6.55
C GLU A 91 -1.50 1.24 6.49
N THR A 92 -1.38 1.88 5.33
CA THR A 92 -1.84 3.28 5.15
C THR A 92 -3.36 3.39 5.24
N VAL A 93 -4.09 2.45 4.62
CA VAL A 93 -5.56 2.41 4.64
C VAL A 93 -6.07 2.05 6.04
N VAL A 94 -5.49 1.03 6.69
CA VAL A 94 -5.85 0.65 8.07
C VAL A 94 -5.66 1.83 9.01
N THR A 95 -4.50 2.48 8.97
CA THR A 95 -4.22 3.65 9.81
C THR A 95 -5.22 4.77 9.55
N THR A 96 -5.49 5.09 8.28
CA THR A 96 -6.47 6.14 7.91
C THR A 96 -7.86 5.82 8.46
N LEU A 97 -8.35 4.58 8.29
CA LEU A 97 -9.67 4.17 8.76
C LEU A 97 -9.77 4.14 10.29
N THR A 98 -8.72 3.69 10.98
CA THR A 98 -8.66 3.74 12.44
C THR A 98 -8.81 5.16 12.96
N TRP A 99 -8.09 6.11 12.36
CA TRP A 99 -8.24 7.52 12.71
C TRP A 99 -9.60 8.07 12.31
N ALA A 100 -10.15 7.69 11.14
CA ALA A 100 -11.49 8.09 10.72
C ALA A 100 -12.53 7.77 11.80
N VAL A 101 -12.52 6.53 12.29
CA VAL A 101 -13.44 6.08 13.35
C VAL A 101 -13.20 6.87 14.64
N LEU A 102 -11.95 7.07 15.04
CA LEU A 102 -11.62 7.82 16.25
C LEU A 102 -12.13 9.28 16.19
N TYR A 103 -11.92 9.95 15.06
CA TYR A 103 -12.40 11.32 14.86
C TYR A 103 -13.93 11.39 14.81
N LEU A 104 -14.60 10.46 14.13
CA LEU A 104 -16.07 10.45 14.10
C LEU A 104 -16.69 10.23 15.49
N ILE A 105 -16.07 9.40 16.34
CA ILE A 105 -16.47 9.23 17.75
C ILE A 105 -16.30 10.54 18.54
N HIS A 106 -15.24 11.29 18.28
CA HIS A 106 -14.95 12.53 19.00
C HIS A 106 -15.78 13.73 18.53
N TYR A 107 -16.22 13.72 17.27
CA TYR A 107 -16.99 14.78 16.63
C TYR A 107 -18.36 14.24 16.14
N PRO A 108 -19.28 13.91 17.05
CA PRO A 108 -20.57 13.30 16.70
C PRO A 108 -21.44 14.16 15.78
N GLU A 109 -21.28 15.48 15.80
CA GLU A 109 -21.94 16.41 14.89
C GLU A 109 -21.46 16.25 13.44
N VAL A 110 -20.17 15.95 13.24
CA VAL A 110 -19.60 15.65 11.93
C VAL A 110 -20.15 14.31 11.44
N GLN A 111 -20.16 13.30 12.32
CA GLN A 111 -20.72 11.98 12.01
C GLN A 111 -22.21 12.07 11.63
N ALA A 112 -23.02 12.80 12.40
CA ALA A 112 -24.46 12.95 12.13
C ALA A 112 -24.71 13.67 10.79
N LYS A 113 -23.91 14.69 10.45
CA LYS A 113 -24.02 15.39 9.18
C LYS A 113 -23.57 14.51 8.00
N LEU A 114 -22.53 13.71 8.18
CA LEU A 114 -22.07 12.73 7.19
C LEU A 114 -23.14 11.68 6.91
N GLN A 115 -23.74 11.11 7.95
CA GLN A 115 -24.84 10.14 7.83
C GLN A 115 -26.05 10.75 7.10
N ARG A 116 -26.44 11.99 7.46
CA ARG A 116 -27.52 12.69 6.77
C ARG A 116 -27.27 12.85 5.26
N GLU A 117 -26.06 13.25 4.87
CA GLU A 117 -25.72 13.36 3.45
C GLU A 117 -25.82 12.01 2.73
N LEU A 118 -25.33 10.93 3.37
CA LEU A 118 -25.43 9.57 2.82
C LEU A 118 -26.88 9.13 2.68
N ASP A 119 -27.71 9.34 3.71
CA ASP A 119 -29.13 8.98 3.71
C ASP A 119 -29.91 9.74 2.63
N GLU A 120 -29.65 11.05 2.48
CA GLU A 120 -30.31 11.89 1.47
C GLU A 120 -29.92 11.53 0.03
N GLN A 121 -28.66 11.13 -0.21
CA GLN A 121 -28.15 10.92 -1.55
C GLN A 121 -28.19 9.46 -2.01
N LEU A 122 -27.99 8.51 -1.10
CA LEU A 122 -27.94 7.08 -1.40
C LEU A 122 -29.20 6.35 -0.97
N ALA A 123 -29.91 6.83 0.07
CA ALA A 123 -31.01 6.10 0.70
C ALA A 123 -30.62 4.63 0.92
N ASP A 124 -31.37 3.68 0.37
CA ASP A 124 -31.12 2.23 0.51
C ASP A 124 -30.17 1.64 -0.55
N LYS A 125 -29.63 2.46 -1.46
CA LYS A 125 -28.73 1.98 -2.52
C LYS A 125 -27.29 1.83 -1.98
N PRO A 126 -26.57 0.76 -2.33
CA PRO A 126 -25.15 0.67 -2.04
C PRO A 126 -24.36 1.78 -2.75
N PHE A 127 -23.38 2.34 -2.04
CA PHE A 127 -22.47 3.32 -2.59
C PHE A 127 -21.75 2.79 -3.84
N SER A 128 -21.65 3.64 -4.86
CA SER A 128 -20.78 3.44 -6.02
C SER A 128 -19.87 4.66 -6.19
N MET A 129 -18.69 4.47 -6.79
CA MET A 129 -17.78 5.58 -7.09
C MET A 129 -18.42 6.66 -7.97
N ASN A 130 -19.45 6.33 -8.74
CA ASN A 130 -20.23 7.29 -9.53
C ASN A 130 -21.05 8.27 -8.66
N ASP A 131 -21.34 7.90 -7.41
CA ASP A 131 -22.09 8.75 -6.48
C ASP A 131 -21.18 9.80 -5.79
N ARG A 132 -19.85 9.70 -5.94
CA ARG A 132 -18.88 10.57 -5.26
C ARG A 132 -19.16 12.07 -5.44
N SER A 133 -19.56 12.49 -6.64
CA SER A 133 -19.86 13.90 -6.94
C SER A 133 -21.08 14.44 -6.20
N ARG A 134 -21.93 13.56 -5.67
CA ARG A 134 -23.13 13.89 -4.89
C ARG A 134 -22.87 13.93 -3.38
N LEU A 135 -21.66 13.55 -2.95
CA LEU A 135 -21.27 13.44 -1.54
C LEU A 135 -20.14 14.42 -1.19
N PRO A 136 -20.34 15.74 -1.35
CA PRO A 136 -19.30 16.72 -1.10
C PRO A 136 -18.85 16.79 0.36
N TYR A 137 -19.74 16.57 1.34
CA TYR A 137 -19.39 16.59 2.75
C TYR A 137 -18.57 15.36 3.15
N MET A 138 -18.90 14.18 2.63
CA MET A 138 -18.06 12.99 2.77
C MET A 138 -16.66 13.22 2.19
N CYS A 139 -16.56 13.78 0.98
CA CYS A 139 -15.26 14.09 0.38
C CYS A 139 -14.47 15.07 1.24
N ALA A 140 -15.08 16.15 1.70
CA ALA A 140 -14.44 17.12 2.59
C ALA A 140 -14.01 16.50 3.93
N THR A 141 -14.79 15.56 4.48
CA THR A 141 -14.45 14.83 5.71
C THR A 141 -13.22 13.95 5.51
N ILE A 142 -13.12 13.25 4.38
CA ILE A 142 -11.94 12.43 4.02
C ILE A 142 -10.72 13.33 3.81
N ASP A 143 -10.87 14.43 3.09
CA ASP A 143 -9.78 15.38 2.82
C ASP A 143 -9.25 15.98 4.12
N GLU A 144 -10.13 16.38 5.04
CA GLU A 144 -9.75 16.91 6.35
C GLU A 144 -9.08 15.84 7.21
N LEU A 145 -9.58 14.60 7.18
CA LEU A 145 -8.95 13.48 7.88
C LEU A 145 -7.52 13.25 7.39
N GLN A 146 -7.30 13.25 6.07
CA GLN A 146 -5.95 13.09 5.51
C GLN A 146 -5.04 14.27 5.87
N ARG A 147 -5.59 15.49 5.95
CA ARG A 147 -4.85 16.69 6.37
C ARG A 147 -4.39 16.61 7.83
N ILE A 148 -5.25 16.19 8.75
CA ILE A 148 -4.95 16.19 10.19
C ILE A 148 -4.16 14.97 10.64
N VAL A 149 -4.45 13.79 10.09
CA VAL A 149 -3.77 12.54 10.47
C VAL A 149 -2.39 12.47 9.84
N ASN A 150 -2.28 12.85 8.57
CA ASN A 150 -1.10 12.72 7.73
C ASN A 150 -0.29 11.44 8.05
N VAL A 151 -0.71 10.31 7.50
CA VAL A 151 -0.15 8.96 7.77
C VAL A 151 1.38 8.89 7.58
N LEU A 152 1.95 9.74 6.71
CA LEU A 152 3.39 9.81 6.44
C LEU A 152 3.88 11.26 6.61
N PRO A 153 4.00 11.78 7.84
CA PRO A 153 4.26 13.20 8.08
C PRO A 153 5.63 13.68 7.58
N TRP A 154 6.57 12.75 7.38
CA TRP A 154 7.91 13.02 6.85
C TRP A 154 8.13 12.50 5.43
N HIS A 155 7.06 12.00 4.78
CA HIS A 155 7.14 11.34 3.48
C HIS A 155 8.20 10.22 3.45
N ILE A 156 8.56 9.75 2.26
CA ILE A 156 9.72 8.88 2.05
C ILE A 156 10.92 9.80 1.80
N PRO A 157 12.10 9.58 2.41
CA PRO A 157 13.26 10.44 2.20
C PRO A 157 13.65 10.56 0.72
N HIS A 158 13.92 11.79 0.28
CA HIS A 158 14.39 12.09 -1.08
C HIS A 158 15.91 12.28 -1.11
N ALA A 159 16.51 11.98 -2.27
CA ALA A 159 17.90 12.29 -2.57
C ALA A 159 18.00 12.95 -3.95
N ASN A 160 18.92 13.91 -4.09
CA ASN A 160 19.17 14.57 -5.37
C ASN A 160 19.88 13.61 -6.33
N THR A 161 19.37 13.46 -7.55
CA THR A 161 19.99 12.62 -8.59
C THR A 161 21.15 13.32 -9.30
N LYS A 162 21.28 14.63 -9.12
CA LYS A 162 22.35 15.49 -9.65
C LYS A 162 22.50 16.74 -8.79
N GLN A 163 23.59 17.49 -8.97
CA GLN A 163 23.78 18.76 -8.28
C GLN A 163 22.68 19.76 -8.66
N VAL A 164 22.04 20.34 -7.65
CA VAL A 164 20.95 21.32 -7.79
C VAL A 164 21.11 22.43 -6.75
N SER A 165 20.61 23.62 -7.07
CA SER A 165 20.44 24.72 -6.11
C SER A 165 18.96 24.88 -5.83
N LEU A 166 18.60 24.98 -4.55
CA LEU A 166 17.26 25.34 -4.11
C LEU A 166 17.30 26.81 -3.70
N LEU A 167 16.37 27.60 -4.24
CA LEU A 167 16.18 29.02 -3.93
C LEU A 167 15.38 29.19 -2.64
#